data_AF-A0A561R208-F1
#
_entry.id   AF-A0A561R208-F1
#
_cell.length_a   1.000
_cell.length_b   1.000
_cell.length_c   1.000
_cell.angle_alpha   90.00
_cell.angle_beta   90.00
_cell.angle_gamma   90.00
#
_symmetry.space_group_name_H-M   'P 1'
#
loop_
_entity.id
_entity.type
_entity.pdbx_description
1 polymer ?
#
loop_
_entity_poly.entity_id
_entity_poly.type
_entity_poly.pdbx_seq_one_letter_code
_entity_poly.pdbx_strand_id
1 'polypeptide(L)'
;MSVRRLAEDQFQPGNFAFNEENTVWAEATIRKYPAGRQQSAVIPLLMRAQEQDGWVTRAAIEHVAAKLGMAYIRVLEVATFYTQFQLKPVGTRAHIQVCGTTPCMLRGSEDLMKVCQKKIHHDPFALNADGTLSWEEVECQGACVNAPMVIIFKDAYEDLTPERLEEIIDAFEAGKGSEIKPGPQIDRHLSAPEGGALTLLDDIKPVRTNLEPQPEVPAEPAAAVPPAEAARPKDTAPETDPKLKTPATAPAAAAANAKATEMEGAPKAAKAPAAAKTEKPSLEDKNRPKGIDKPETPDNLELISGVGPKIAGILNELGIHTYAQIAGWKKAEREWVDGYLNFKGRIDRDDWVKQAKALAKGGEAEYIKVFGKKPR
;
A
#
# COMPACT_ATOMS: atom_id res chain seq x y z
N MET A 1 -10.51 16.23 -2.39
CA MET A 1 -9.82 15.01 -1.90
C MET A 1 -10.12 13.87 -2.85
N SER A 2 -9.08 13.32 -3.48
CA SER A 2 -9.21 12.10 -4.28
C SER A 2 -9.67 10.94 -3.39
N VAL A 3 -10.62 10.13 -3.88
CA VAL A 3 -11.08 8.96 -3.13
C VAL A 3 -9.98 7.90 -3.22
N ARG A 4 -9.16 7.77 -2.16
CA ARG A 4 -8.10 6.75 -2.09
C ARG A 4 -8.71 5.38 -1.83
N ARG A 5 -8.33 4.40 -2.65
CA ARG A 5 -8.83 3.01 -2.59
C ARG A 5 -7.65 2.05 -2.64
N LEU A 6 -7.81 0.91 -1.98
CA LEU A 6 -6.90 -0.22 -2.14
C LEU A 6 -6.85 -0.66 -3.60
N ALA A 7 -5.71 -1.21 -4.02
CA ALA A 7 -5.59 -1.88 -5.30
C ALA A 7 -6.62 -3.00 -5.44
N GLU A 8 -6.99 -3.25 -6.69
CA GLU A 8 -7.92 -4.33 -7.06
C GLU A 8 -7.42 -5.69 -6.55
N ASP A 9 -8.37 -6.60 -6.32
CA ASP A 9 -8.08 -7.92 -5.74
C ASP A 9 -7.02 -8.71 -6.53
N GLN A 10 -6.89 -8.48 -7.85
CA GLN A 10 -5.89 -9.14 -8.68
C GLN A 10 -4.44 -8.77 -8.33
N PHE A 11 -4.21 -7.63 -7.67
CA PHE A 11 -2.89 -7.18 -7.22
C PHE A 11 -2.66 -7.44 -5.72
N GLN A 12 -3.69 -7.82 -4.98
CA GLN A 12 -3.59 -8.04 -3.53
C GLN A 12 -2.96 -9.41 -3.25
N PRO A 13 -1.89 -9.51 -2.43
CA PRO A 13 -1.40 -10.79 -1.98
C PRO A 13 -2.42 -11.48 -1.07
N GLY A 14 -2.40 -12.81 -1.05
CA GLY A 14 -3.31 -13.62 -0.24
C GLY A 14 -3.01 -13.61 1.26
N ASN A 15 -1.78 -13.28 1.65
CA ASN A 15 -1.34 -13.19 3.04
C ASN A 15 -0.23 -12.14 3.22
N PHE A 16 0.03 -11.80 4.49
CA PHE A 16 1.13 -10.95 4.91
C PHE A 16 1.64 -11.42 6.27
N ALA A 17 2.95 -11.45 6.42
CA ALA A 17 3.63 -11.58 7.70
C ALA A 17 4.86 -10.66 7.69
N PHE A 18 5.16 -10.05 8.83
CA PHE A 18 6.47 -9.45 9.02
C PHE A 18 7.54 -10.55 8.96
N ASN A 19 8.67 -10.25 8.32
CA ASN A 19 9.86 -11.08 8.44
C ASN A 19 10.35 -11.11 9.91
N GLU A 20 11.33 -11.96 10.22
CA GLU A 20 11.81 -12.17 11.59
C GLU A 20 12.28 -10.85 12.24
N GLU A 21 13.11 -10.09 11.52
CA GLU A 21 13.62 -8.78 11.97
C GLU A 21 12.49 -7.77 12.24
N ASN A 22 11.54 -7.65 11.31
CA ASN A 22 10.42 -6.74 11.42
C ASN A 22 9.42 -7.18 12.50
N THR A 23 9.34 -8.47 12.80
CA THR A 23 8.52 -9.00 13.90
C THR A 23 9.06 -8.51 15.24
N VAL A 24 10.37 -8.66 15.47
CA VAL A 24 11.06 -8.14 16.67
C VAL A 24 10.92 -6.62 16.76
N TRP A 25 11.15 -5.91 15.65
CA TRP A 25 10.98 -4.47 15.58
C TRP A 25 9.54 -4.03 15.91
N ALA A 26 8.53 -4.73 15.38
CA ALA A 26 7.13 -4.39 15.61
C ALA A 26 6.76 -4.56 17.09
N GLU A 27 7.23 -5.62 17.75
CA GLU A 27 7.01 -5.83 19.18
C GLU A 27 7.70 -4.77 20.04
N ALA A 28 8.94 -4.41 19.71
CA ALA A 28 9.64 -3.30 20.35
C ALA A 28 8.88 -1.97 20.16
N THR A 29 8.38 -1.72 18.95
CA THR A 29 7.64 -0.50 18.61
C THR A 29 6.31 -0.42 19.37
N ILE A 30 5.57 -1.52 19.48
CA ILE A 30 4.33 -1.58 20.27
C ILE A 30 4.61 -1.25 21.74
N ARG A 31 5.72 -1.74 22.30
CA ARG A 31 6.13 -1.47 23.70
C ARG A 31 6.50 0.00 23.98
N LYS A 32 6.72 0.83 22.94
CA LYS A 32 6.90 2.28 23.12
C LYS A 32 5.62 2.99 23.59
N TYR A 33 4.46 2.33 23.45
CA TYR A 33 3.16 2.90 23.83
C TYR A 33 2.66 2.28 25.14
N PRO A 34 1.96 3.06 26.00
CA PRO A 34 1.40 2.54 27.25
C PRO A 34 0.45 1.36 27.04
N ALA A 35 0.33 0.50 28.07
CA ALA A 35 -0.64 -0.58 28.07
C ALA A 35 -2.07 -0.05 27.86
N GLY A 36 -2.83 -0.69 26.96
CA GLY A 36 -4.16 -0.26 26.54
C GLY A 36 -4.16 0.85 25.47
N ARG A 37 -2.99 1.35 25.07
CA ARG A 37 -2.82 2.38 24.02
C ARG A 37 -2.00 1.89 22.84
N GLN A 38 -1.86 0.57 22.67
CA GLN A 38 -1.06 -0.04 21.60
C GLN A 38 -1.54 0.34 20.19
N GLN A 39 -2.82 0.72 20.02
CA GLN A 39 -3.35 1.25 18.76
C GLN A 39 -2.55 2.43 18.19
N SER A 40 -1.84 3.19 19.04
CA SER A 40 -0.96 4.28 18.61
C SER A 40 0.23 3.81 17.75
N ALA A 41 0.55 2.52 17.78
CA ALA A 41 1.57 1.92 16.93
C ALA A 41 1.09 1.64 15.49
N VAL A 42 -0.18 1.91 15.15
CA VAL A 42 -0.75 1.58 13.83
C VAL A 42 0.02 2.22 12.66
N ILE A 43 0.37 3.50 12.77
CA ILE A 43 1.10 4.23 11.72
C ILE A 43 2.49 3.62 11.49
N PRO A 44 3.37 3.51 12.50
CA PRO A 44 4.70 2.95 12.27
C PRO A 44 4.66 1.50 11.80
N LEU A 45 3.71 0.69 12.26
CA LEU A 45 3.56 -0.69 11.77
C LEU A 45 3.15 -0.74 10.29
N LEU A 46 2.20 0.10 9.86
CA LEU A 46 1.82 0.20 8.45
C LEU A 46 2.97 0.72 7.58
N MET A 47 3.74 1.71 8.07
CA MET A 47 4.92 2.21 7.36
C MET A 47 5.95 1.10 7.20
N ARG A 48 6.20 0.31 8.25
CA ARG A 48 7.13 -0.81 8.19
C ARG A 48 6.65 -1.93 7.25
N ALA A 49 5.35 -2.23 7.24
CA ALA A 49 4.79 -3.19 6.30
C ALA A 49 4.97 -2.73 4.84
N GLN A 50 4.73 -1.44 4.58
CA GLN A 50 5.01 -0.83 3.28
C GLN A 50 6.50 -0.89 2.90
N GLU A 51 7.42 -0.71 3.83
CA GLU A 51 8.86 -0.83 3.54
C GLU A 51 9.27 -2.27 3.16
N GLN A 52 8.58 -3.25 3.73
CA GLN A 52 8.85 -4.66 3.46
C GLN A 52 8.34 -5.06 2.07
N ASP A 53 7.13 -4.63 1.71
CA ASP A 53 6.41 -5.11 0.52
C ASP A 53 6.31 -4.05 -0.60
N GLY A 54 6.82 -2.85 -0.37
CA GLY A 54 6.77 -1.69 -1.26
C GLY A 54 5.50 -0.83 -1.14
N TRP A 55 4.41 -1.37 -0.61
CA TRP A 55 3.11 -0.70 -0.47
C TRP A 55 2.25 -1.37 0.63
N VAL A 56 1.21 -0.68 1.11
CA VAL A 56 0.27 -1.19 2.12
C VAL A 56 -0.82 -2.04 1.48
N THR A 57 -0.71 -3.35 1.63
CA THR A 57 -1.68 -4.33 1.13
C THR A 57 -2.86 -4.53 2.07
N ARG A 58 -3.97 -5.09 1.58
CA ARG A 58 -5.11 -5.50 2.43
C ARG A 58 -4.66 -6.50 3.50
N ALA A 59 -3.84 -7.48 3.11
CA ALA A 59 -3.33 -8.48 4.03
C ALA A 59 -2.46 -7.84 5.14
N ALA A 60 -1.64 -6.83 4.81
CA ALA A 60 -0.88 -6.08 5.81
C ALA A 60 -1.79 -5.31 6.78
N ILE A 61 -2.85 -4.67 6.28
CA ILE A 61 -3.85 -3.97 7.10
C ILE A 61 -4.53 -4.95 8.08
N GLU A 62 -4.96 -6.11 7.59
CA GLU A 62 -5.58 -7.16 8.40
C GLU A 62 -4.62 -7.70 9.47
N HIS A 63 -3.36 -7.94 9.09
CA HIS A 63 -2.32 -8.38 10.01
C HIS A 63 -2.05 -7.35 11.13
N VAL A 64 -1.88 -6.07 10.78
CA VAL A 64 -1.66 -4.99 11.76
C VAL A 64 -2.88 -4.81 12.66
N ALA A 65 -4.09 -4.91 12.11
CA ALA A 65 -5.33 -4.87 12.90
C ALA A 65 -5.36 -6.00 13.94
N ALA A 66 -5.07 -7.23 13.53
CA ALA A 66 -5.01 -8.38 14.42
C ALA A 66 -3.92 -8.20 15.50
N LYS A 67 -2.70 -7.78 15.11
CA LYS A 67 -1.56 -7.61 16.02
C LYS A 67 -1.81 -6.53 17.09
N LEU A 68 -2.57 -5.49 16.76
CA LEU A 68 -2.90 -4.40 17.70
C LEU A 68 -4.26 -4.58 18.41
N GLY A 69 -4.99 -5.66 18.13
CA GLY A 69 -6.34 -5.87 18.66
C GLY A 69 -7.35 -4.81 18.19
N MET A 70 -7.12 -4.22 17.01
CA MET A 70 -7.97 -3.19 16.42
C MET A 70 -8.99 -3.80 15.45
N ALA A 71 -10.16 -3.17 15.32
CA ALA A 71 -11.07 -3.51 14.24
C ALA A 71 -10.44 -3.13 12.88
N TYR A 72 -10.54 -4.04 11.90
CA TYR A 72 -10.01 -3.83 10.53
C TYR A 72 -10.35 -2.44 9.95
N ILE A 73 -11.60 -2.00 10.11
CA ILE A 73 -12.06 -0.71 9.58
C ILE A 73 -11.27 0.49 10.13
N ARG A 74 -10.80 0.45 11.39
CA ARG A 74 -10.00 1.54 11.97
C ARG A 74 -8.63 1.64 11.32
N VAL A 75 -8.01 0.50 11.03
CA VAL A 75 -6.70 0.46 10.35
C VAL A 75 -6.87 0.86 8.88
N LEU A 76 -7.95 0.43 8.23
CA LEU A 76 -8.29 0.85 6.86
C LEU A 76 -8.54 2.36 6.75
N GLU A 77 -9.24 2.96 7.72
CA GLU A 77 -9.39 4.42 7.80
C GLU A 77 -8.05 5.14 7.88
N VAL A 78 -7.14 4.68 8.75
CA VAL A 78 -5.79 5.24 8.85
C VAL A 78 -5.04 5.10 7.52
N ALA A 79 -5.04 3.90 6.93
CA ALA A 79 -4.34 3.63 5.67
C ALA A 79 -4.87 4.50 4.51
N THR A 80 -6.18 4.74 4.46
CA THR A 80 -6.81 5.55 3.41
C THR A 80 -6.74 7.05 3.66
N PHE A 81 -6.62 7.47 4.91
CA PHE A 81 -6.53 8.88 5.30
C PHE A 81 -5.15 9.48 5.02
N TYR A 82 -4.07 8.80 5.44
CA TYR A 82 -2.71 9.32 5.27
C TYR A 82 -2.15 9.00 3.89
N THR A 83 -1.77 10.04 3.14
CA THR A 83 -1.25 9.92 1.76
C THR A 83 0.07 9.17 1.65
N GLN A 84 0.87 9.15 2.71
CA GLN A 84 2.15 8.43 2.77
C GLN A 84 2.02 6.90 2.59
N PHE A 85 0.85 6.34 2.90
CA PHE A 85 0.59 4.93 2.67
C PHE A 85 0.21 4.71 1.22
N GLN A 86 1.07 4.03 0.47
CA GLN A 86 0.83 3.62 -0.90
C GLN A 86 -0.15 2.44 -0.89
N LEU A 87 -1.35 2.66 -1.43
CA LEU A 87 -2.43 1.66 -1.42
C LEU A 87 -2.49 0.85 -2.72
N LYS A 88 -1.53 1.07 -3.60
CA LYS A 88 -1.35 0.39 -4.88
C LYS A 88 0.14 0.07 -5.08
N PRO A 89 0.48 -0.90 -5.94
CA PRO A 89 1.86 -1.13 -6.35
C PRO A 89 2.49 0.16 -6.89
N VAL A 90 3.71 0.44 -6.44
CA VAL A 90 4.57 1.54 -6.91
C VAL A 90 5.88 0.98 -7.46
N GLY A 91 6.67 1.81 -8.13
CA GLY A 91 7.92 1.39 -8.77
C GLY A 91 8.86 0.72 -7.77
N THR A 92 9.35 -0.48 -8.13
CA THR A 92 10.23 -1.29 -7.26
C THR A 92 11.60 -0.67 -7.04
N ARG A 93 12.09 0.14 -8.00
CA ARG A 93 13.37 0.85 -7.92
C ARG A 93 13.20 2.29 -7.44
N ALA A 94 12.15 2.98 -7.86
CA ALA A 94 11.85 4.33 -7.39
C ALA A 94 10.35 4.65 -7.47
N HIS A 95 9.87 5.30 -6.41
CA HIS A 95 8.61 6.02 -6.43
C HIS A 95 8.86 7.49 -6.14
N ILE A 96 8.72 8.33 -7.18
CA ILE A 96 9.14 9.74 -7.15
C ILE A 96 7.94 10.63 -6.81
N GLN A 97 8.02 11.31 -5.68
CA GLN A 97 7.01 12.23 -5.19
C GLN A 97 7.49 13.67 -5.41
N VAL A 98 6.94 14.34 -6.42
CA VAL A 98 7.34 15.70 -6.80
C VAL A 98 6.51 16.72 -6.05
N CYS A 99 7.14 17.66 -5.33
CA CYS A 99 6.43 18.73 -4.64
C CYS A 99 5.82 19.73 -5.64
N GLY A 100 4.49 19.82 -5.68
CA GLY A 100 3.74 20.73 -6.57
C GLY A 100 3.35 22.07 -5.94
N THR A 101 3.57 22.28 -4.64
CA THR A 101 3.10 23.49 -3.95
C THR A 101 3.82 24.77 -4.35
N THR A 102 3.19 25.91 -4.07
CA THR A 102 3.61 27.25 -4.54
C THR A 102 5.11 27.52 -4.45
N PRO A 103 5.84 27.25 -3.35
CA PRO A 103 7.28 27.54 -3.31
C PRO A 103 8.09 26.72 -4.33
N CYS A 104 7.74 25.45 -4.53
CA CYS A 104 8.38 24.60 -5.53
C CYS A 104 7.92 24.95 -6.95
N MET A 105 6.63 25.28 -7.14
CA MET A 105 6.09 25.75 -8.42
C MET A 105 6.80 27.03 -8.88
N LEU A 106 6.97 28.02 -8.00
CA LEU A 106 7.71 29.26 -8.28
C LEU A 106 9.19 29.01 -8.62
N ARG A 107 9.74 27.87 -8.20
CA ARG A 107 11.11 27.43 -8.44
C ARG A 107 11.23 26.41 -9.58
N GLY A 108 10.16 26.20 -10.36
CA GLY A 108 10.18 25.37 -11.56
C GLY A 108 9.86 23.89 -11.35
N SER A 109 9.14 23.50 -10.30
CA SER A 109 8.79 22.07 -10.11
C SER A 109 7.89 21.50 -11.21
N GLU A 110 7.16 22.32 -11.96
CA GLU A 110 6.43 21.87 -13.15
C GLU A 110 7.35 21.29 -14.23
N ASP A 111 8.58 21.80 -14.35
CA ASP A 111 9.57 21.24 -15.28
C ASP A 111 10.11 19.90 -14.77
N LEU A 112 10.19 19.69 -13.46
CA LEU A 112 10.49 18.38 -12.86
C LEU A 112 9.36 17.37 -13.14
N MET A 113 8.10 17.80 -13.12
CA MET A 113 6.97 16.93 -13.49
C MET A 113 7.03 16.53 -14.97
N LYS A 114 7.38 17.45 -15.88
CA LYS A 114 7.58 17.14 -17.31
C LYS A 114 8.68 16.09 -17.52
N VAL A 115 9.76 16.16 -16.73
CA VAL A 115 10.81 15.13 -16.73
C VAL A 115 10.23 13.77 -16.33
N CYS A 116 9.45 13.70 -15.25
CA CYS A 116 8.80 12.47 -14.81
C CYS A 116 7.83 11.91 -15.87
N GLN A 117 7.03 12.77 -16.50
CA GLN A 117 6.11 12.41 -17.58
C GLN A 117 6.83 11.76 -18.76
N LYS A 118 7.99 12.31 -19.14
CA LYS A 118 8.81 11.84 -20.26
C LYS A 118 9.57 10.56 -19.94
N LYS A 119 10.15 10.45 -18.74
CA LYS A 119 11.08 9.37 -18.36
C LYS A 119 10.39 8.15 -17.75
N ILE A 120 9.25 8.34 -17.10
CA ILE A 120 8.58 7.28 -16.32
C ILE A 120 7.26 6.89 -16.99
N HIS A 121 6.29 7.80 -16.98
CA HIS A 121 4.98 7.60 -17.58
C HIS A 121 4.24 8.93 -17.67
N HIS A 122 3.47 9.19 -18.73
CA HIS A 122 2.72 10.45 -18.88
C HIS A 122 1.74 10.71 -17.72
N ASP A 123 0.98 9.70 -17.33
CA ASP A 123 0.01 9.81 -16.23
C ASP A 123 0.68 9.56 -14.87
N PRO A 124 0.41 10.37 -13.83
CA PRO A 124 0.86 10.12 -12.47
C PRO A 124 0.21 8.84 -11.91
N PHE A 125 0.84 8.24 -10.91
CA PHE A 125 0.48 6.96 -10.27
C PHE A 125 0.61 5.71 -11.15
N ALA A 126 0.90 5.86 -12.44
CA ALA A 126 1.16 4.74 -13.32
C ALA A 126 2.61 4.25 -13.16
N LEU A 127 2.80 2.95 -13.31
CA LEU A 127 4.11 2.32 -13.42
C LEU A 127 4.65 2.53 -14.84
N ASN A 128 5.98 2.61 -14.98
CA ASN A 128 6.62 2.44 -16.28
C ASN A 128 6.45 1.00 -16.80
N ALA A 129 6.85 0.76 -18.05
CA ALA A 129 6.67 -0.54 -18.71
C ALA A 129 7.28 -1.72 -17.93
N ASP A 130 8.43 -1.50 -17.27
CA ASP A 130 9.15 -2.52 -16.52
C ASP A 130 8.67 -2.67 -15.06
N GLY A 131 7.75 -1.82 -14.59
CA GLY A 131 7.27 -1.83 -13.20
C GLY A 131 8.30 -1.36 -12.17
N THR A 132 9.39 -0.74 -12.62
CA THR A 132 10.51 -0.30 -11.79
C THR A 132 10.37 1.12 -11.27
N LEU A 133 9.66 1.98 -12.00
CA LEU A 133 9.49 3.39 -11.68
C LEU A 133 8.02 3.77 -11.65
N SER A 134 7.67 4.70 -10.76
CA SER A 134 6.44 5.48 -10.83
C SER A 134 6.65 6.86 -10.24
N TRP A 135 5.72 7.77 -10.52
CA TRP A 135 5.76 9.11 -9.96
C TRP A 135 4.36 9.60 -9.58
N GLU A 136 4.31 10.56 -8.66
CA GLU A 136 3.11 11.30 -8.32
C GLU A 136 3.47 12.76 -7.98
N GLU A 137 2.51 13.66 -8.18
CA GLU A 137 2.56 14.98 -7.58
C GLU A 137 2.08 14.90 -6.13
N VAL A 138 2.83 15.54 -5.23
CA VAL A 138 2.51 15.63 -3.81
C VAL A 138 2.50 17.08 -3.35
N GLU A 139 1.91 17.28 -2.17
CA GLU A 139 1.88 18.57 -1.50
C GLU A 139 3.25 18.91 -0.87
N CYS A 140 3.25 19.97 -0.05
CA CYS A 140 4.46 20.49 0.61
C CYS A 140 5.18 19.40 1.42
N GLN A 141 6.47 19.23 1.13
CA GLN A 141 7.37 18.27 1.80
C GLN A 141 8.29 18.93 2.84
N GLY A 142 8.08 20.22 3.15
CA GLY A 142 8.82 20.92 4.22
C GLY A 142 10.25 21.35 3.89
N ALA A 143 10.71 21.20 2.63
CA ALA A 143 12.04 21.61 2.18
C ALA A 143 12.00 22.87 1.30
N CYS A 144 11.22 23.88 1.69
CA CYS A 144 10.91 25.04 0.83
C CYS A 144 12.13 25.91 0.48
N VAL A 145 13.10 26.03 1.39
CA VAL A 145 14.36 26.75 1.12
C VAL A 145 15.29 25.97 0.18
N ASN A 146 14.95 24.70 -0.10
CA ASN A 146 15.59 23.78 -1.01
C ASN A 146 14.73 23.42 -2.22
N ALA A 147 13.81 24.31 -2.57
CA ALA A 147 12.99 24.16 -3.74
C ALA A 147 13.78 24.39 -5.06
N PRO A 148 13.48 23.61 -6.12
CA PRO A 148 12.48 22.54 -6.17
C PRO A 148 13.05 21.18 -5.71
N MET A 149 12.19 20.28 -5.24
CA MET A 149 12.61 19.02 -4.62
C MET A 149 11.67 17.86 -4.94
N VAL A 150 12.18 16.64 -4.77
CA VAL A 150 11.41 15.40 -4.78
C VAL A 150 11.75 14.55 -3.56
N ILE A 151 10.83 13.67 -3.16
CA ILE A 151 11.14 12.54 -2.28
C ILE A 151 11.12 11.27 -3.11
N ILE A 152 12.17 10.44 -2.96
CA ILE A 152 12.18 9.08 -3.51
C ILE A 152 12.20 8.13 -2.32
N PHE A 153 11.09 7.40 -2.14
CA PHE A 153 10.79 6.62 -0.93
C PHE A 153 10.85 7.44 0.37
N LYS A 154 12.01 7.49 1.02
CA LYS A 154 12.25 8.16 2.30
C LYS A 154 13.25 9.31 2.21
N ASP A 155 13.98 9.39 1.10
CA ASP A 155 15.10 10.29 0.94
C ASP A 155 14.68 11.52 0.13
N ALA A 156 15.04 12.69 0.65
CA ALA A 156 14.83 13.96 -0.04
C ALA A 156 15.97 14.23 -1.03
N TYR A 157 15.63 14.70 -2.22
CA TYR A 157 16.56 15.20 -3.22
C TYR A 157 16.11 16.59 -3.59
N GLU A 158 16.98 17.57 -3.33
CA GLU A 158 16.59 18.97 -3.24
C GLU A 158 17.46 19.86 -4.13
N ASP A 159 17.06 21.11 -4.34
CA ASP A 159 17.73 22.06 -5.25
C ASP A 159 17.91 21.52 -6.67
N LEU A 160 16.87 20.85 -7.15
CA LEU A 160 16.92 20.12 -8.41
C LEU A 160 16.81 21.04 -9.62
N THR A 161 17.54 20.70 -10.67
CA THR A 161 17.22 21.12 -12.03
C THR A 161 16.59 19.95 -12.79
N PRO A 162 15.90 20.19 -13.93
CA PRO A 162 15.39 19.12 -14.78
C PRO A 162 16.46 18.10 -15.18
N GLU A 163 17.65 18.57 -15.55
CA GLU A 163 18.79 17.73 -15.95
C GLU A 163 19.25 16.86 -14.79
N ARG A 164 19.39 17.46 -13.60
CA ARG A 164 19.81 16.72 -12.42
C ARG A 164 18.78 15.66 -12.03
N LEU A 165 17.49 15.96 -12.16
CA LEU A 165 16.45 14.95 -11.93
C LEU A 165 16.49 13.83 -12.98
N GLU A 166 16.74 14.14 -14.27
CA GLU A 166 16.92 13.10 -15.30
C GLU A 166 18.06 12.14 -14.94
N GLU A 167 19.21 12.66 -14.48
CA GLU A 167 20.35 11.85 -14.03
C GLU A 167 20.00 10.95 -12.83
N ILE A 168 19.26 11.49 -11.86
CA ILE A 168 18.81 10.74 -10.68
C ILE A 168 17.88 9.61 -11.11
N ILE A 169 16.90 9.90 -11.96
CA ILE A 169 15.97 8.88 -12.49
C ILE A 169 16.74 7.75 -13.18
N ASP A 170 17.72 8.10 -14.04
CA ASP A 170 18.53 7.10 -14.73
C ASP A 170 19.38 6.26 -13.78
N ALA A 171 19.93 6.86 -12.72
CA ALA A 171 20.66 6.13 -11.70
C ALA A 171 19.76 5.14 -10.96
N PHE A 172 18.54 5.55 -10.57
CA PHE A 172 17.57 4.66 -9.95
C PHE A 172 17.13 3.53 -10.88
N GLU A 173 16.87 3.83 -12.16
CA GLU A 173 16.52 2.82 -13.16
C GLU A 173 17.68 1.84 -13.39
N ALA A 174 18.93 2.31 -13.36
CA ALA A 174 20.10 1.45 -13.44
C ALA A 174 20.37 0.62 -12.15
N GLY A 175 19.55 0.77 -11.11
CA GLY A 175 19.74 0.11 -9.80
C GLY A 175 20.88 0.73 -8.97
N LYS A 176 21.31 1.94 -9.30
CA LYS A 176 22.40 2.70 -8.66
C LYS A 176 21.90 3.89 -7.84
N GLY A 177 20.60 3.96 -7.55
CA GLY A 177 20.00 5.07 -6.80
C GLY A 177 20.67 5.36 -5.45
N SER A 178 21.16 4.32 -4.76
CA SER A 178 21.91 4.44 -3.49
C SER A 178 23.25 5.19 -3.59
N GLU A 179 23.78 5.37 -4.81
CA GLU A 179 25.00 6.17 -5.03
C GLU A 179 24.71 7.67 -5.03
N ILE A 180 23.45 8.07 -5.21
CA ILE A 180 23.04 9.48 -5.16
C ILE A 180 22.89 9.88 -3.70
N LYS A 181 23.64 10.91 -3.28
CA LYS A 181 23.56 11.43 -1.92
C LYS A 181 22.24 12.18 -1.70
N PRO A 182 21.44 11.84 -0.67
CA PRO A 182 20.27 12.61 -0.27
C PRO A 182 20.60 14.03 0.20
N GLY A 183 19.65 14.94 0.04
CA GLY A 183 19.73 16.37 0.38
C GLY A 183 19.92 17.28 -0.84
N PRO A 184 20.47 18.49 -0.64
CA PRO A 184 20.78 19.44 -1.72
C PRO A 184 21.68 18.82 -2.79
N GLN A 185 21.33 19.04 -4.06
CA GLN A 185 22.14 18.62 -5.20
C GLN A 185 23.10 19.71 -5.70
N ILE A 186 23.29 20.77 -4.91
CA ILE A 186 24.22 21.88 -5.17
C ILE A 186 25.21 22.05 -4.01
N ASP A 187 26.23 22.89 -4.20
CA ASP A 187 27.26 23.14 -3.17
C ASP A 187 26.75 24.08 -2.07
N ARG A 188 25.91 23.52 -1.19
CA ARG A 188 25.51 24.16 0.05
C ARG A 188 25.32 23.15 1.17
N HIS A 189 25.48 23.62 2.40
CA HIS A 189 25.24 22.79 3.57
C HIS A 189 23.76 22.79 3.93
N LEU A 190 23.05 21.71 3.59
CA LEU A 190 21.63 21.51 3.95
C LEU A 190 20.79 22.75 3.54
N SER A 191 20.24 23.49 4.51
CA SER A 191 19.42 24.68 4.30
C SER A 191 20.19 26.01 4.39
N ALA A 192 21.53 25.98 4.39
CA ALA A 192 22.34 27.19 4.43
C ALA A 192 22.16 28.03 3.14
N PRO A 193 22.42 29.35 3.19
CA PRO A 193 22.47 30.17 1.99
C PRO A 193 23.46 29.59 0.97
N GLU A 194 23.09 29.70 -0.30
CA GLU A 194 24.00 29.40 -1.40
C GLU A 194 25.21 30.34 -1.35
N GLY A 195 26.42 29.80 -1.56
CA GLY A 195 27.67 30.56 -1.42
C GLY A 195 28.23 30.62 0.01
N GLY A 196 27.59 29.95 0.97
CA GLY A 196 28.10 29.76 2.33
C GLY A 196 27.20 30.32 3.43
N ALA A 197 27.43 29.88 4.66
CA ALA A 197 26.68 30.36 5.81
C ALA A 197 26.97 31.85 6.05
N LEU A 198 25.93 32.63 6.36
CA LEU A 198 26.03 34.04 6.75
C LEU A 198 25.83 34.24 8.26
N THR A 199 25.39 33.19 8.94
CA THR A 199 25.13 33.11 10.39
C THR A 199 25.64 31.78 10.91
N LEU A 200 25.68 31.59 12.24
CA LEU A 200 26.27 30.39 12.86
C LEU A 200 27.74 30.17 12.44
N LEU A 201 28.50 31.26 12.36
CA LEU A 201 29.92 31.26 11.94
C LEU A 201 30.86 30.92 13.09
N ASP A 202 30.40 31.10 14.32
CA ASP A 202 31.20 30.86 15.51
C ASP A 202 31.31 29.35 15.78
N ASP A 203 32.48 28.93 16.26
CA ASP A 203 32.67 27.58 16.78
C ASP A 203 31.76 27.35 17.99
N ILE A 204 30.68 26.58 17.80
CA ILE A 204 29.83 26.14 18.91
C ILE A 204 30.61 25.08 19.69
N LYS A 205 31.16 25.45 20.85
CA LYS A 205 31.58 24.49 21.86
C LYS A 205 30.32 23.87 22.45
N PRO A 206 30.02 22.57 22.23
CA PRO A 206 28.80 21.98 22.75
C PRO A 206 28.85 22.00 24.28
N VAL A 207 28.08 22.89 24.90
CA VAL A 207 27.86 22.83 26.35
C VAL A 207 26.98 21.60 26.57
N ARG A 208 27.58 20.50 27.02
CA ARG A 208 26.85 19.28 27.41
C ARG A 208 26.11 19.53 28.74
N THR A 209 25.09 20.37 28.73
CA THR A 209 24.40 20.85 29.94
C THR A 209 23.66 19.78 30.76
N ASN A 210 23.70 18.49 30.41
CA ASN A 210 23.03 17.41 31.17
C ASN A 210 23.89 16.16 31.41
N LEU A 211 25.24 16.23 31.27
CA LEU A 211 26.13 15.08 31.55
C LEU A 211 27.29 15.40 32.51
N GLU A 212 27.48 16.66 32.88
CA GLU A 212 28.40 17.02 33.97
C GLU A 212 27.64 16.89 35.29
N PRO A 213 28.17 16.18 36.30
CA PRO A 213 27.54 16.14 37.62
C PRO A 213 27.46 17.56 38.16
N GLN A 214 26.24 18.01 38.42
CA GLN A 214 25.98 19.27 39.11
C GLN A 214 26.81 19.26 40.41
N PRO A 215 27.57 20.32 40.73
CA PRO A 215 28.20 20.43 42.04
C PRO A 215 27.11 20.35 43.11
N GLU A 216 27.34 19.53 44.15
CA GLU A 216 26.37 19.30 45.23
C GLU A 216 26.02 20.63 45.90
N VAL A 217 24.84 21.16 45.58
CA VAL A 217 24.25 22.26 46.32
C VAL A 217 23.60 21.66 47.58
N PRO A 218 23.90 22.15 48.79
CA PRO A 218 23.23 21.69 50.01
C PRO A 218 21.72 21.84 49.85
N ALA A 219 21.00 20.74 50.04
CA ALA A 219 19.55 20.69 49.84
C ALA A 219 18.83 21.61 50.84
N GLU A 220 18.20 22.68 50.34
CA GLU A 220 17.05 23.28 51.00
C GLU A 220 15.82 22.37 50.78
N PRO A 221 14.91 22.24 51.77
CA PRO A 221 13.76 21.36 51.65
C PRO A 221 12.77 21.90 50.61
N ALA A 222 12.85 21.35 49.39
CA ALA A 222 11.90 21.62 48.32
C ALA A 222 10.56 20.91 48.57
N ALA A 223 9.46 21.65 48.43
CA ALA A 223 8.11 21.13 48.46
C ALA A 223 7.91 20.04 47.40
N ALA A 224 7.20 18.96 47.77
CA ALA A 224 6.95 17.82 46.91
C ALA A 224 6.06 18.20 45.71
N VAL A 225 6.66 18.26 44.52
CA VAL A 225 5.95 18.22 43.24
C VAL A 225 6.05 16.78 42.72
N PRO A 226 4.92 16.10 42.39
CA PRO A 226 4.97 14.74 41.88
C PRO A 226 5.63 14.71 40.48
N PRO A 227 6.47 13.70 40.18
CA PRO A 227 7.19 13.63 38.91
C PRO A 227 6.23 13.39 37.73
N ALA A 228 6.40 14.21 36.68
CA ALA A 228 5.76 13.98 35.40
C ALA A 228 6.46 12.82 34.65
N GLU A 229 5.74 11.72 34.43
CA GLU A 229 6.19 10.57 33.65
C GLU A 229 6.14 10.82 32.12
N ALA A 230 6.81 11.86 31.66
CA ALA A 230 7.04 12.09 30.23
C ALA A 230 8.54 12.09 29.91
N ALA A 231 9.23 11.02 30.31
CA ALA A 231 10.56 10.75 29.78
C ALA A 231 10.41 10.14 28.38
N ARG A 232 10.99 10.81 27.36
CA ARG A 232 11.11 10.25 26.01
C ARG A 232 11.88 8.92 26.09
N PRO A 233 11.45 7.86 25.38
CA PRO A 233 12.22 6.62 25.29
C PRO A 233 13.64 6.91 24.77
N LYS A 234 14.65 6.25 25.35
CA LYS A 234 16.01 6.27 24.80
C LYS A 234 16.05 5.43 23.52
N ASP A 235 15.97 6.08 22.36
CA ASP A 235 16.06 5.45 21.03
C ASP A 235 17.51 5.03 20.65
N THR A 236 18.16 4.20 21.47
CA THR A 236 19.51 3.67 21.19
C THR A 236 19.56 2.14 21.19
N ALA A 237 18.40 1.49 21.17
CA ALA A 237 18.32 0.05 21.05
C ALA A 237 18.78 -0.36 19.63
N PRO A 238 19.69 -1.35 19.47
CA PRO A 238 20.20 -1.79 18.17
C PRO A 238 19.09 -2.21 17.20
N GLU A 239 17.94 -2.61 17.72
CA GLU A 239 16.73 -2.96 16.98
C GLU A 239 16.00 -1.74 16.38
N THR A 240 16.41 -0.51 16.70
CA THR A 240 15.82 0.75 16.18
C THR A 240 16.79 1.56 15.32
N ASP A 241 17.94 1.00 14.97
CA ASP A 241 18.97 1.68 14.18
C ASP A 241 18.45 2.00 12.75
N PRO A 242 18.54 3.26 12.29
CA PRO A 242 18.19 3.62 10.92
C PRO A 242 19.04 2.92 9.84
N LYS A 243 20.14 2.25 10.20
CA LYS A 243 21.00 1.44 9.32
C LYS A 243 20.47 0.03 9.05
N LEU A 244 19.36 -0.37 9.67
CA LEU A 244 18.72 -1.66 9.43
C LEU A 244 18.26 -1.75 7.96
N LYS A 245 18.67 -2.82 7.27
CA LYS A 245 18.51 -2.96 5.82
C LYS A 245 17.07 -3.34 5.49
N THR A 246 16.37 -2.49 4.74
CA THR A 246 15.09 -2.86 4.13
C THR A 246 15.31 -3.80 2.93
N PRO A 247 14.29 -4.61 2.55
CA PRO A 247 14.39 -5.55 1.43
C PRO A 247 14.66 -4.92 0.05
N ALA A 248 14.63 -3.58 -0.05
CA ALA A 248 14.93 -2.82 -1.27
C ALA A 248 16.36 -3.02 -1.84
N THR A 249 17.23 -3.80 -1.18
CA THR A 249 18.62 -4.03 -1.64
C THR A 249 19.04 -5.50 -1.75
N ALA A 250 18.14 -6.49 -1.68
CA ALA A 250 18.52 -7.91 -1.80
C ALA A 250 17.49 -8.78 -2.57
N PRO A 251 17.72 -9.06 -3.87
CA PRO A 251 16.83 -9.87 -4.71
C PRO A 251 16.55 -11.29 -4.21
N ALA A 252 17.44 -11.86 -3.37
CA ALA A 252 17.33 -13.23 -2.88
C ALA A 252 16.40 -13.39 -1.65
N ALA A 253 16.07 -12.31 -0.94
CA ALA A 253 15.28 -12.37 0.29
C ALA A 253 13.75 -12.42 0.05
N ALA A 254 13.28 -11.95 -1.10
CA ALA A 254 11.86 -12.04 -1.47
C ALA A 254 11.41 -13.50 -1.69
N ALA A 255 12.30 -14.37 -2.15
CA ALA A 255 12.01 -15.80 -2.35
C ALA A 255 12.05 -16.63 -1.05
N ALA A 256 12.77 -16.17 -0.02
CA ALA A 256 12.90 -16.87 1.26
C ALA A 256 11.69 -16.66 2.19
N ASN A 257 10.98 -15.54 2.05
CA ASN A 257 9.74 -15.28 2.81
C ASN A 257 8.59 -16.25 2.45
N ALA A 258 8.70 -16.96 1.33
CA ALA A 258 7.76 -18.03 0.96
C ALA A 258 8.02 -19.37 1.65
N LYS A 259 9.16 -19.55 2.34
CA LYS A 259 9.56 -20.83 2.98
C LYS A 259 9.49 -20.82 4.51
N ALA A 260 9.33 -19.67 5.16
CA ALA A 260 9.13 -19.60 6.61
C ALA A 260 7.72 -20.06 7.05
N THR A 261 6.82 -20.30 6.11
CA THR A 261 5.44 -20.78 6.30
C THR A 261 5.33 -22.25 6.70
N GLU A 262 6.41 -23.03 6.69
CA GLU A 262 6.36 -24.47 7.00
C GLU A 262 6.80 -24.85 8.45
N MET A 263 7.30 -23.91 9.26
CA MET A 263 7.82 -24.24 10.61
C MET A 263 7.07 -23.65 11.81
N GLU A 264 6.05 -22.82 11.61
CA GLU A 264 5.14 -22.44 12.71
C GLU A 264 3.75 -23.03 12.48
N GLY A 265 3.41 -24.03 13.30
CA GLY A 265 2.13 -24.71 13.27
C GLY A 265 0.96 -23.74 13.41
N ALA A 266 -0.02 -23.93 12.53
CA ALA A 266 -1.28 -23.21 12.53
C ALA A 266 -1.94 -23.17 13.93
N PRO A 267 -2.29 -21.99 14.46
CA PRO A 267 -3.21 -21.92 15.58
C PRO A 267 -4.61 -22.32 15.10
N LYS A 268 -5.19 -23.32 15.79
CA LYS A 268 -6.59 -23.73 15.62
C LYS A 268 -7.52 -22.52 15.72
N ALA A 269 -8.40 -22.41 14.72
CA ALA A 269 -9.48 -21.44 14.65
C ALA A 269 -10.31 -21.44 15.95
N ALA A 270 -10.27 -20.33 16.67
CA ALA A 270 -11.27 -20.00 17.68
C ALA A 270 -12.48 -19.34 16.98
N LYS A 271 -13.68 -19.83 17.29
CA LYS A 271 -14.96 -19.36 16.74
C LYS A 271 -15.12 -17.84 16.92
N ALA A 272 -15.32 -17.15 15.79
CA ALA A 272 -15.77 -15.77 15.77
C ALA A 272 -17.21 -15.63 16.34
N PRO A 273 -17.54 -14.54 17.06
CA PRO A 273 -18.92 -14.15 17.29
C PRO A 273 -19.52 -13.63 15.98
N ALA A 274 -20.77 -14.01 15.72
CA ALA A 274 -21.49 -13.70 14.48
C ALA A 274 -21.73 -12.19 14.32
N ALA A 275 -21.26 -11.63 13.21
CA ALA A 275 -21.67 -10.32 12.71
C ALA A 275 -22.91 -10.46 11.80
N ALA A 276 -23.82 -9.48 11.86
CA ALA A 276 -25.13 -9.48 11.23
C ALA A 276 -25.08 -9.76 9.71
N LYS A 277 -25.86 -10.76 9.29
CA LYS A 277 -26.06 -11.12 7.88
C LYS A 277 -27.03 -10.14 7.23
N THR A 278 -26.63 -9.50 6.14
CA THR A 278 -27.59 -9.14 5.09
C THR A 278 -28.17 -10.45 4.55
N GLU A 279 -29.48 -10.62 4.66
CA GLU A 279 -30.17 -11.85 4.26
C GLU A 279 -29.95 -12.14 2.77
N LYS A 280 -29.47 -13.34 2.46
CA LYS A 280 -29.44 -13.83 1.07
C LYS A 280 -30.89 -13.97 0.58
N PRO A 281 -31.20 -13.60 -0.67
CA PRO A 281 -32.54 -13.78 -1.22
C PRO A 281 -32.95 -15.26 -1.19
N SER A 282 -34.23 -15.54 -0.93
CA SER A 282 -34.75 -16.90 -0.76
C SER A 282 -34.57 -17.74 -2.03
N LEU A 283 -34.29 -19.03 -1.83
CA LEU A 283 -34.19 -20.03 -2.90
C LEU A 283 -35.53 -20.34 -3.59
N GLU A 284 -36.65 -19.89 -3.02
CA GLU A 284 -38.02 -20.03 -3.54
C GLU A 284 -38.52 -18.78 -4.28
N ASP A 285 -37.67 -17.77 -4.47
CA ASP A 285 -38.05 -16.53 -5.15
C ASP A 285 -38.42 -16.78 -6.62
N LYS A 286 -39.49 -16.14 -7.10
CA LYS A 286 -39.95 -16.21 -8.49
C LYS A 286 -38.93 -15.65 -9.49
N ASN A 287 -38.02 -14.80 -9.01
CA ASN A 287 -36.95 -14.20 -9.80
C ASN A 287 -35.66 -15.03 -9.82
N ARG A 288 -35.61 -16.16 -9.12
CA ARG A 288 -34.49 -17.09 -9.21
C ARG A 288 -34.43 -17.69 -10.63
N PRO A 289 -33.27 -17.67 -11.31
CA PRO A 289 -33.16 -18.31 -12.62
C PRO A 289 -33.42 -19.81 -12.53
N LYS A 290 -34.06 -20.36 -13.57
CA LYS A 290 -34.38 -21.80 -13.62
C LYS A 290 -33.11 -22.64 -13.71
N GLY A 291 -32.87 -23.44 -12.67
CA GLY A 291 -31.84 -24.48 -12.67
C GLY A 291 -32.27 -25.68 -13.52
N ILE A 292 -31.30 -26.38 -14.08
CA ILE A 292 -31.44 -27.69 -14.69
C ILE A 292 -30.58 -28.70 -13.92
N ASP A 293 -30.91 -29.98 -14.00
CA ASP A 293 -30.00 -31.03 -13.53
C ASP A 293 -28.72 -31.02 -14.38
N LYS A 294 -27.61 -31.45 -13.78
CA LYS A 294 -26.29 -31.43 -14.41
C LYS A 294 -26.33 -32.15 -15.78
N PRO A 295 -26.10 -31.44 -16.90
CA PRO A 295 -26.12 -32.05 -18.23
C PRO A 295 -24.90 -32.95 -18.43
N GLU A 296 -24.99 -33.89 -19.39
CA GLU A 296 -23.87 -34.78 -19.75
C GLU A 296 -22.62 -34.01 -20.20
N THR A 297 -22.81 -32.84 -20.80
CA THR A 297 -21.75 -31.90 -21.20
C THR A 297 -22.02 -30.51 -20.62
N PRO A 298 -21.54 -30.21 -19.39
CA PRO A 298 -21.63 -28.87 -18.83
C PRO A 298 -20.61 -27.92 -19.49
N ASP A 299 -21.00 -26.66 -19.66
CA ASP A 299 -20.11 -25.62 -20.16
C ASP A 299 -19.13 -25.17 -19.06
N ASN A 300 -17.94 -24.71 -19.48
CA ASN A 300 -16.97 -24.13 -18.55
C ASN A 300 -17.31 -22.67 -18.21
N LEU A 301 -18.20 -22.46 -17.24
CA LEU A 301 -18.64 -21.12 -16.83
C LEU A 301 -17.49 -20.17 -16.42
N GLU A 302 -16.30 -20.70 -16.09
CA GLU A 302 -15.11 -19.91 -15.76
C GLU A 302 -14.61 -19.05 -16.94
N LEU A 303 -14.96 -19.41 -18.19
CA LEU A 303 -14.63 -18.62 -19.38
C LEU A 303 -15.35 -17.26 -19.43
N ILE A 304 -16.37 -17.04 -18.59
CA ILE A 304 -17.00 -15.73 -18.42
C ILE A 304 -16.13 -14.90 -17.46
N SER A 305 -15.59 -13.79 -17.96
CA SER A 305 -14.80 -12.86 -17.16
C SER A 305 -15.62 -12.37 -15.96
N GLY A 306 -15.17 -12.73 -14.76
CA GLY A 306 -15.81 -12.41 -13.49
C GLY A 306 -16.37 -13.63 -12.75
N VAL A 307 -16.50 -14.77 -13.44
CA VAL A 307 -16.83 -16.08 -12.86
C VAL A 307 -15.54 -16.85 -12.59
N GLY A 308 -15.10 -16.90 -11.33
CA GLY A 308 -13.98 -17.77 -10.92
C GLY A 308 -14.45 -19.14 -10.44
N PRO A 309 -13.56 -20.09 -10.12
CA PRO A 309 -13.90 -21.46 -9.74
C PRO A 309 -14.92 -21.57 -8.60
N LYS A 310 -14.81 -20.68 -7.60
CA LYS A 310 -15.78 -20.61 -6.49
C LYS A 310 -17.18 -20.17 -6.93
N ILE A 311 -17.24 -19.24 -7.88
CA ILE A 311 -18.50 -18.70 -8.39
C ILE A 311 -19.14 -19.72 -9.32
N ALA A 312 -18.35 -20.35 -10.19
CA ALA A 312 -18.79 -21.47 -11.02
C ALA A 312 -19.36 -22.60 -10.16
N GLY A 313 -18.71 -22.95 -9.04
CA GLY A 313 -19.23 -23.90 -8.06
C GLY A 313 -20.62 -23.53 -7.52
N ILE A 314 -20.80 -22.28 -7.08
CA ILE A 314 -22.10 -21.81 -6.55
C ILE A 314 -23.17 -21.79 -7.66
N LEU A 315 -22.82 -21.38 -8.88
CA LEU A 315 -23.74 -21.40 -10.01
C LEU A 315 -24.17 -22.83 -10.37
N ASN A 316 -23.23 -23.78 -10.34
CA ASN A 316 -23.49 -25.19 -10.53
C ASN A 316 -24.42 -25.75 -9.44
N GLU A 317 -24.22 -25.37 -8.17
CA GLU A 317 -25.14 -25.74 -7.07
C GLU A 317 -26.55 -25.16 -7.25
N LEU A 318 -26.66 -24.01 -7.92
CA LEU A 318 -27.95 -23.39 -8.26
C LEU A 318 -28.62 -24.03 -9.49
N GLY A 319 -27.97 -24.99 -10.15
CA GLY A 319 -28.42 -25.67 -11.37
C GLY A 319 -28.11 -24.90 -12.66
N ILE A 320 -27.17 -23.97 -12.62
CA ILE A 320 -26.67 -23.23 -13.80
C ILE A 320 -25.41 -23.91 -14.28
N HIS A 321 -25.48 -24.57 -15.44
CA HIS A 321 -24.39 -25.39 -15.97
C HIS A 321 -24.01 -25.03 -17.41
N THR A 322 -24.75 -24.13 -18.05
CA THR A 322 -24.54 -23.79 -19.48
C THR A 322 -24.51 -22.28 -19.73
N TYR A 323 -23.78 -21.85 -20.75
CA TYR A 323 -23.78 -20.45 -21.21
C TYR A 323 -25.16 -20.02 -21.70
N ALA A 324 -25.93 -20.95 -22.27
CA ALA A 324 -27.30 -20.69 -22.75
C ALA A 324 -28.22 -20.21 -21.62
N GLN A 325 -28.07 -20.76 -20.40
CA GLN A 325 -28.83 -20.31 -19.23
C GLN A 325 -28.49 -18.87 -18.85
N ILE A 326 -27.20 -18.55 -18.76
CA ILE A 326 -26.74 -17.18 -18.40
C ILE A 326 -27.10 -16.19 -19.50
N ALA A 327 -26.97 -16.57 -20.77
CA ALA A 327 -27.37 -15.77 -21.93
C ALA A 327 -28.86 -15.42 -21.95
N GLY A 328 -29.70 -16.23 -21.30
CA GLY A 328 -31.15 -16.05 -21.20
C GLY A 328 -31.62 -15.19 -20.02
N TRP A 329 -30.73 -14.81 -19.10
CA TRP A 329 -31.12 -14.11 -17.87
C TRP A 329 -31.73 -12.72 -18.13
N LYS A 330 -32.93 -12.53 -17.59
CA LYS A 330 -33.63 -11.26 -17.51
C LYS A 330 -33.06 -10.40 -16.38
N LYS A 331 -33.38 -9.09 -16.39
CA LYS A 331 -32.88 -8.14 -15.38
C LYS A 331 -33.16 -8.60 -13.94
N ALA A 332 -34.37 -9.08 -13.67
CA ALA A 332 -34.75 -9.59 -12.35
C ALA A 332 -33.94 -10.84 -11.92
N GLU A 333 -33.62 -11.72 -12.86
CA GLU A 333 -32.80 -12.92 -12.59
C GLU A 333 -31.34 -12.53 -12.29
N ARG A 334 -30.81 -11.51 -12.98
CA ARG A 334 -29.47 -10.99 -12.70
C ARG A 334 -29.39 -10.30 -11.35
N GLU A 335 -30.38 -9.48 -11.00
CA GLU A 335 -30.45 -8.82 -9.70
C GLU A 335 -30.56 -9.83 -8.56
N TRP A 336 -31.34 -10.91 -8.75
CA TRP A 336 -31.43 -11.99 -7.77
C TRP A 336 -30.09 -12.72 -7.59
N VAL A 337 -29.44 -13.13 -8.68
CA VAL A 337 -28.14 -13.82 -8.61
C VAL A 337 -27.06 -12.91 -8.04
N ASP A 338 -27.07 -11.62 -8.41
CA ASP A 338 -26.15 -10.61 -7.90
C ASP A 338 -26.34 -10.41 -6.39
N GLY A 339 -27.58 -10.37 -5.90
CA GLY A 339 -27.90 -10.35 -4.47
C GLY A 339 -27.50 -11.64 -3.76
N TYR A 340 -27.72 -12.81 -4.37
CA TYR A 340 -27.36 -14.12 -3.81
C TYR A 340 -25.84 -14.29 -3.67
N LEU A 341 -25.08 -13.79 -4.65
CA LEU A 341 -23.62 -13.77 -4.66
C LEU A 341 -23.02 -12.55 -3.94
N ASN A 342 -23.85 -11.62 -3.47
CA ASN A 342 -23.48 -10.37 -2.78
C ASN A 342 -22.53 -9.46 -3.60
N PHE A 343 -22.85 -9.29 -4.88
CA PHE A 343 -22.01 -8.65 -5.88
C PHE A 343 -22.30 -7.17 -6.15
N LYS A 344 -23.45 -6.66 -5.71
CA LYS A 344 -23.82 -5.23 -5.79
C LYS A 344 -23.70 -4.65 -7.21
N GLY A 345 -24.29 -5.32 -8.19
CA GLY A 345 -24.39 -4.93 -9.60
C GLY A 345 -23.24 -5.38 -10.50
N ARG A 346 -22.39 -6.32 -10.03
CA ARG A 346 -21.24 -6.81 -10.80
C ARG A 346 -21.66 -7.57 -12.06
N ILE A 347 -22.75 -8.34 -11.98
CA ILE A 347 -23.19 -9.19 -13.10
C ILE A 347 -23.51 -8.35 -14.35
N ASP A 348 -24.12 -7.17 -14.16
CA ASP A 348 -24.39 -6.22 -15.25
C ASP A 348 -23.12 -5.49 -15.68
N ARG A 349 -22.31 -4.99 -14.74
CA ARG A 349 -21.08 -4.24 -15.05
C ARG A 349 -20.06 -5.08 -15.82
N ASP A 350 -19.93 -6.35 -15.47
CA ASP A 350 -19.03 -7.29 -16.11
C ASP A 350 -19.69 -7.95 -17.35
N ASP A 351 -20.88 -7.51 -17.79
CA ASP A 351 -21.52 -7.94 -19.05
C ASP A 351 -21.71 -9.47 -19.18
N TRP A 352 -21.98 -10.18 -18.08
CA TRP A 352 -22.01 -11.66 -18.06
C TRP A 352 -22.94 -12.27 -19.11
N VAL A 353 -24.13 -11.69 -19.31
CA VAL A 353 -25.09 -12.16 -20.31
C VAL A 353 -24.56 -12.01 -21.73
N LYS A 354 -23.85 -10.91 -22.02
CA LYS A 354 -23.29 -10.64 -23.35
C LYS A 354 -22.11 -11.59 -23.64
N GLN A 355 -21.29 -11.83 -22.63
CA GLN A 355 -20.19 -12.81 -22.69
C GLN A 355 -20.71 -14.23 -22.91
N ALA A 356 -21.71 -14.65 -22.12
CA ALA A 356 -22.34 -15.96 -22.26
C ALA A 356 -23.00 -16.13 -23.64
N LYS A 357 -23.62 -15.08 -24.21
CA LYS A 357 -24.16 -15.13 -25.58
C LYS A 357 -23.09 -15.38 -26.64
N ALA A 358 -21.91 -14.76 -26.50
CA ALA A 358 -20.80 -14.99 -27.43
C ALA A 358 -20.25 -16.42 -27.32
N LEU A 359 -20.06 -16.91 -26.08
CA LEU A 359 -19.59 -18.27 -25.82
C LEU A 359 -20.60 -19.33 -26.30
N ALA A 360 -21.90 -19.11 -26.08
CA ALA A 360 -22.96 -20.01 -26.54
C ALA A 360 -23.08 -20.08 -28.08
N LYS A 361 -22.71 -19.00 -28.79
CA LYS A 361 -22.86 -18.90 -30.24
C LYS A 361 -21.70 -19.53 -31.03
N GLY A 362 -20.48 -19.43 -30.53
CA GLY A 362 -19.30 -19.92 -31.25
C GLY A 362 -18.06 -20.14 -30.39
N GLY A 363 -18.25 -20.35 -29.08
CA GLY A 363 -17.16 -20.62 -28.14
C GLY A 363 -16.13 -19.48 -28.08
N GLU A 364 -14.87 -19.85 -27.83
CA GLU A 364 -13.79 -18.89 -27.66
C GLU A 364 -13.52 -18.05 -28.92
N ALA A 365 -13.72 -18.62 -30.11
CA ALA A 365 -13.50 -17.92 -31.38
C ALA A 365 -14.48 -16.74 -31.56
N GLU A 366 -15.76 -16.94 -31.26
CA GLU A 366 -16.76 -15.87 -31.31
C GLU A 366 -16.56 -14.88 -30.14
N TYR A 367 -16.11 -15.35 -28.97
CA TYR A 367 -15.76 -14.46 -27.85
C TYR A 367 -14.62 -13.50 -28.23
N ILE A 368 -13.54 -14.01 -28.82
CA ILE A 368 -12.40 -13.19 -29.29
C ILE A 368 -12.85 -12.19 -30.35
N LYS A 369 -13.73 -12.61 -31.27
CA LYS A 369 -14.29 -11.73 -32.30
C LYS A 369 -15.13 -10.59 -31.71
N VAL A 370 -15.93 -10.85 -30.68
CA VAL A 370 -16.84 -9.86 -30.08
C VAL A 370 -16.13 -8.94 -29.09
N PHE A 371 -15.14 -9.44 -28.33
CA PHE A 371 -14.50 -8.71 -27.24
C PHE A 371 -13.03 -8.36 -27.49
N GLY A 372 -12.43 -8.79 -28.60
CA GLY A 372 -11.05 -8.48 -28.98
C GLY A 372 -9.98 -9.11 -28.09
N LYS A 373 -10.36 -10.00 -27.17
CA LYS A 373 -9.49 -10.65 -26.19
C LYS A 373 -9.90 -12.10 -25.98
N LYS A 374 -8.98 -12.94 -25.53
CA LYS A 374 -9.29 -14.33 -25.16
C LYS A 374 -10.19 -14.37 -23.92
N PRO A 375 -11.16 -15.30 -23.85
CA PRO A 375 -11.86 -15.59 -22.60
C PRO A 375 -10.84 -16.06 -21.56
N ARG A 376 -11.13 -15.79 -20.28
CA ARG A 376 -10.16 -15.91 -19.19
C ARG A 376 -10.02 -17.33 -18.69
#